data_AF-A0A382GXC3-F1
#
_entry.id   AF-A0A382GXC3-F1
#
_cell.length_a   1.000
_cell.length_b   1.000
_cell.length_c   1.000
_cell.angle_alpha   90.00
_cell.angle_beta   90.00
_cell.angle_gamma   90.00
#
_symmetry.space_group_name_H-M   'P 1'
#
loop_
_entity.id
_entity.type
_entity.pdbx_description
1 polymer ?
#
loop_
_entity_poly.entity_id
_entity_poly.type
_entity_poly.pdbx_seq_one_letter_code
_entity_poly.pdbx_strand_id
1 'polypeptide(L)' 'MSNKPSEQTLAVRAGLETDEQHGAVVPPLHLSSTFSYEGYGKPRRYDYTRTGNPTRD' A
#
# COMPACT_ATOMS: atom_id res chain seq x y z
N MET A 1 -12.81 28.00 -0.90
CA MET A 1 -13.62 26.88 -1.42
C MET A 1 -12.77 25.63 -1.34
N SER A 2 -13.21 24.60 -0.64
CA SER A 2 -12.45 23.34 -0.55
C SER A 2 -12.57 22.61 -1.88
N ASN A 3 -11.46 22.51 -2.62
CA ASN A 3 -11.42 21.83 -3.91
C ASN A 3 -11.30 20.31 -3.67
N LYS A 4 -12.39 19.71 -3.20
CA LYS A 4 -12.45 18.27 -2.95
C LYS A 4 -12.67 17.57 -4.30
N PRO A 5 -11.83 16.58 -4.67
CA PRO A 5 -12.03 15.82 -5.91
C PRO A 5 -13.39 15.09 -5.89
N SER A 6 -13.96 14.86 -7.07
CA SER A 6 -15.19 14.08 -7.21
C SER A 6 -14.97 12.63 -6.78
N GLU A 7 -16.04 11.94 -6.34
CA GLU A 7 -16.00 10.52 -6.00
C GLU A 7 -15.44 9.65 -7.14
N GLN A 8 -15.76 10.00 -8.39
CA GLN A 8 -15.21 9.31 -9.58
C GLN A 8 -13.70 9.47 -9.68
N THR A 9 -13.18 10.67 -9.39
CA THR A 9 -11.74 10.94 -9.40
C THR A 9 -11.06 10.17 -8.27
N LEU A 10 -11.66 10.14 -7.08
CA LEU A 10 -11.15 9.38 -5.94
C LEU A 10 -11.07 7.88 -6.24
N ALA A 11 -12.13 7.30 -6.81
CA ALA A 11 -12.18 5.89 -7.16
C ALA A 11 -11.10 5.50 -8.18
N VAL A 12 -10.93 6.31 -9.24
CA VAL A 12 -9.92 6.05 -10.28
C VAL A 12 -8.49 6.21 -9.74
N ARG A 13 -8.27 7.13 -8.79
CA ARG A 13 -6.94 7.40 -8.23
C ARG A 13 -6.58 6.55 -7.02
N ALA A 14 -7.45 5.65 -6.58
CA ALA A 14 -7.19 4.78 -5.42
C ALA A 14 -5.91 3.95 -5.66
N GLY A 15 -4.92 4.14 -4.78
CA GLY A 15 -3.64 3.43 -4.85
C GLY A 15 -2.70 3.90 -5.96
N LEU A 16 -3.06 4.88 -6.80
CA LEU A 16 -2.13 5.38 -7.82
C LEU A 16 -0.99 6.18 -7.18
N GLU A 17 0.22 5.96 -7.69
CA GLU A 17 1.44 6.68 -7.29
C GLU A 17 1.80 6.50 -5.80
N THR A 18 1.37 5.39 -5.18
CA THR A 18 1.65 5.07 -3.76
C THR A 18 2.86 4.17 -3.56
N ASP A 19 3.50 3.68 -4.63
CA ASP A 19 4.74 2.92 -4.53
C ASP A 19 5.93 3.82 -4.21
N GLU A 20 6.28 3.90 -2.93
CA GLU A 20 7.42 4.68 -2.45
C GLU A 20 8.77 4.08 -2.85
N GLN A 21 8.84 2.81 -3.25
CA GLN A 21 10.11 2.14 -3.52
C GLN A 21 10.62 2.42 -4.93
N HIS A 22 9.74 2.39 -5.94
CA HIS A 22 10.13 2.59 -7.33
C HIS A 22 9.31 3.65 -8.07
N GLY A 23 8.31 4.26 -7.42
CA GLY A 23 7.46 5.29 -8.03
C GLY A 23 6.53 4.72 -9.11
N ALA A 24 6.12 3.46 -9.02
CA ALA A 24 5.16 2.90 -9.95
C ALA A 24 3.82 3.66 -9.88
N VAL A 25 3.31 4.06 -11.06
CA VAL A 25 2.00 4.73 -11.15
C VAL A 25 0.88 3.80 -10.69
N VAL A 26 0.94 2.53 -11.09
CA VAL A 26 0.00 1.49 -10.66
C VAL A 26 0.63 0.73 -9.48
N PRO A 27 -0.09 0.50 -8.38
CA PRO A 27 0.50 -0.13 -7.20
C PRO A 27 0.90 -1.60 -7.49
N PRO A 28 2.05 -2.06 -6.97
CA PRO A 28 2.47 -3.45 -7.11
C PRO A 28 1.51 -4.45 -6.44
N LEU A 29 1.53 -5.70 -6.93
CA LEU A 29 0.84 -6.82 -6.29
C LEU A 29 1.78 -7.54 -5.31
N HIS A 30 1.52 -7.40 -4.01
CA HIS A 30 2.30 -8.05 -2.97
C HIS A 30 1.77 -9.46 -2.67
N LEU A 31 2.20 -10.43 -3.48
CA LEU A 31 1.80 -11.84 -3.36
C LEU A 31 2.64 -12.64 -2.35
N SER A 32 3.62 -11.99 -1.69
CA SER A 32 4.39 -12.64 -0.63
C SER A 32 3.49 -13.04 0.54
N SER A 33 3.80 -14.16 1.18
CA SER A 33 3.13 -14.57 2.42
C SER A 33 3.64 -13.78 3.63
N THR A 34 4.94 -13.46 3.66
CA THR A 34 5.62 -12.85 4.81
C THR A 34 6.49 -11.65 4.42
N PHE A 35 6.78 -10.80 5.41
CA PHE A 35 7.60 -9.60 5.27
C PHE A 35 8.66 -9.56 6.37
N SER A 36 9.85 -9.07 6.03
CA SER A 36 10.98 -8.99 6.96
C SER A 36 10.70 -8.03 8.12
N TYR A 37 11.22 -8.36 9.29
CA TYR A 37 11.31 -7.44 10.41
C TYR A 37 12.44 -6.42 10.15
N GLU A 38 12.39 -5.27 10.81
CA GLU A 38 13.50 -4.31 10.77
C GLU A 38 14.71 -4.81 11.59
N GLY A 39 14.43 -5.58 12.65
CA GLY A 39 15.42 -6.22 13.51
C GLY A 39 14.75 -7.13 14.52
N TYR A 40 15.54 -7.74 15.42
CA TYR A 40 15.02 -8.63 16.45
C TYR A 40 13.95 -7.94 17.31
N GLY A 41 12.73 -8.51 17.34
CA GLY A 41 11.59 -7.96 18.08
C GLY A 41 10.98 -6.66 17.51
N LYS A 42 11.32 -6.26 16.28
CA LYS A 42 10.85 -5.02 15.65
C LYS A 42 10.07 -5.29 14.35
N PRO A 43 8.74 -5.54 14.43
CA PRO A 43 7.93 -5.77 13.24
C PRO A 43 7.82 -4.48 12.41
N ARG A 44 7.73 -4.65 11.09
CA ARG A 44 7.33 -3.57 10.18
C ARG A 44 5.79 -3.46 10.18
N ARG A 45 5.25 -2.53 9.38
CA ARG A 45 3.79 -2.36 9.20
C ARG A 45 3.08 -3.66 8.81
N TYR A 46 3.75 -4.47 8.01
CA TYR A 46 3.30 -5.79 7.58
C TYR A 46 4.35 -6.83 7.96
N ASP A 47 3.91 -7.98 8.45
CA ASP A 47 4.73 -9.14 8.81
C ASP A 47 4.21 -10.43 8.15
N TYR A 48 2.88 -10.56 8.03
CA TYR A 48 2.23 -11.70 7.41
C TYR A 48 0.91 -11.32 6.70
N THR A 49 0.77 -11.71 5.43
CA THR A 49 -0.33 -11.31 4.53
C THR A 49 -1.73 -11.68 5.04
N ARG A 50 -1.86 -12.78 5.79
CA ARG A 50 -3.14 -13.16 6.40
C ARG A 50 -3.63 -12.09 7.39
N THR A 51 -2.72 -11.40 8.08
CA THR A 51 -3.05 -10.34 9.05
C THR A 51 -3.17 -8.98 8.34
N GLY A 52 -2.23 -8.63 7.46
CA GLY A 52 -2.19 -7.34 6.76
C GLY A 52 -1.41 -7.46 5.45
N ASN A 53 -1.85 -6.80 4.38
CA ASN A 53 -1.18 -6.84 3.09
C ASN A 53 -1.31 -5.49 2.36
N PRO A 54 -0.20 -4.91 1.86
CA PRO A 54 -0.25 -3.57 1.28
C PRO A 54 -1.12 -3.44 0.02
N THR A 55 -1.43 -4.52 -0.68
CA THR A 55 -2.32 -4.50 -1.85
C THR A 55 -3.80 -4.61 -1.44
N ARG A 56 -4.11 -5.20 -0.27
CA ARG A 56 -5.49 -5.41 0.20
C ARG A 56 -6.03 -4.22 1.01
N ASP A 57 -5.15 -3.55 1.75
CA ASP A 57 -5.50 -2.46 2.66
C ASP A 57 -5.39 -1.10 1.96
#